data_AF-Q1QGW9-F1
#
_entry.id   AF-Q1QGW9-F1
#
_cell.length_a   1.000
_cell.length_b   1.000
_cell.length_c   1.000
_cell.angle_alpha   90.00
_cell.angle_beta   90.00
_cell.angle_gamma   90.00
#
_symmetry.space_group_name_H-M   'P 1'
#
loop_
_entity.id
_entity.type
_entity.pdbx_description
1 polymer ?
#
loop_
_entity_poly.entity_id
_entity_poly.type
_entity_poly.pdbx_seq_one_letter_code
_entity_poly.pdbx_strand_id
1 'polypeptide(L)'
;MALQFHRVFEKMEIWSANSDGYSFTISFFEKFSGPGFQGRRGYVASWRPLYRGRGAIKIIGSPFKSFEEAEAACDAMLKHLMNDRAR
;
A
#
# COMPACT_ATOMS: atom_id res chain seq x y z
N MET A 1 -25.74 14.34 8.45
CA MET A 1 -24.67 13.56 9.11
C MET A 1 -23.34 14.23 8.79
N ALA A 2 -22.48 14.43 9.78
CA ALA A 2 -21.16 15.02 9.58
C ALA A 2 -20.11 13.90 9.58
N LEU A 3 -19.11 13.99 8.69
CA LEU A 3 -17.99 13.07 8.67
C LEU A 3 -17.16 13.26 9.95
N GLN A 4 -17.06 12.22 10.78
CA GLN A 4 -16.14 12.21 11.91
C GLN A 4 -14.79 11.65 11.45
N PHE A 5 -13.79 12.52 11.44
CA PHE A 5 -12.41 12.13 11.16
C PHE A 5 -11.68 11.89 12.46
N HIS A 6 -11.10 10.71 12.62
CA HIS A 6 -10.20 10.39 13.71
C HIS A 6 -8.78 10.27 13.17
N ARG A 7 -7.80 10.83 13.89
CA ARG A 7 -6.38 10.66 13.56
C ARG A 7 -6.04 9.17 13.67
N VAL A 8 -5.82 8.54 12.53
CA VAL A 8 -5.61 7.09 12.48
C VAL A 8 -4.21 6.71 12.99
N PHE A 9 -3.20 7.60 12.87
CA PHE A 9 -1.81 7.32 13.27
C PHE A 9 -1.05 8.57 13.77
N GLU A 10 -0.17 8.40 14.76
CA GLU A 10 0.70 9.46 15.32
C GLU A 10 2.13 9.46 14.76
N LYS A 11 2.66 8.28 14.39
CA LYS A 11 3.93 8.09 13.69
C LYS A 11 3.72 7.03 12.63
N MET A 12 3.99 7.38 11.37
CA MET A 12 3.80 6.50 10.22
C MET A 12 5.04 6.62 9.34
N GLU A 13 5.73 5.52 9.11
CA GLU A 13 6.83 5.46 8.16
C GLU A 13 6.27 5.10 6.79
N ILE A 14 6.62 5.89 5.79
CA ILE A 14 6.13 5.76 4.42
C ILE A 14 7.33 5.79 3.48
N TRP A 15 7.43 4.78 2.63
CA TRP A 15 8.39 4.69 1.54
C TRP A 15 7.63 4.74 0.22
N SER A 16 8.16 5.45 -0.76
CA SER A 16 7.57 5.54 -2.09
C SER A 16 8.60 5.28 -3.17
N ALA A 17 8.18 4.57 -4.21
CA ALA A 17 8.97 4.34 -5.40
C ALA A 17 8.08 4.49 -6.64
N ASN A 18 8.65 4.98 -7.74
CA ASN A 18 7.94 5.17 -8.99
C ASN A 18 8.68 4.43 -10.10
N SER A 19 7.95 3.67 -10.92
CA SER A 19 8.49 3.00 -12.10
C SER A 19 7.41 2.80 -13.17
N ASP A 20 7.78 2.91 -14.45
CA ASP A 20 6.94 2.55 -15.61
C ASP A 20 5.54 3.19 -15.65
N GLY A 21 5.40 4.39 -15.08
CA GLY A 21 4.11 5.09 -15.00
C GLY A 21 3.23 4.68 -13.82
N TYR A 22 3.76 3.89 -12.89
CA TYR A 22 3.13 3.50 -11.64
C TYR A 22 3.90 4.09 -10.44
N SER A 23 3.17 4.32 -9.35
CA SER A 23 3.71 4.72 -8.06
C SER A 23 3.34 3.66 -7.04
N PHE A 24 4.32 3.26 -6.25
CA PHE A 24 4.20 2.29 -5.17
C PHE A 24 4.45 3.00 -3.86
N THR A 25 3.75 2.56 -2.82
CA THR A 25 3.89 3.07 -1.46
C THR A 25 3.84 1.92 -0.49
N ILE A 26 4.86 1.83 0.36
CA ILE A 26 4.89 0.95 1.51
C ILE A 26 4.69 1.81 2.74
N SER A 27 3.82 1.39 3.65
CA SER A 27 3.62 2.09 4.91
C SER A 27 3.65 1.14 6.08
N PHE A 28 4.36 1.51 7.14
CA PHE A 28 4.38 0.76 8.39
C PHE A 28 3.31 1.28 9.35
N PHE A 29 2.55 0.36 9.93
CA PHE A 29 1.52 0.68 10.91
C PHE A 29 1.77 -0.09 12.19
N GLU A 30 1.92 0.65 13.30
CA GLU A 30 2.10 0.07 14.63
C GLU A 30 0.81 -0.55 15.18
N LYS A 31 -0.35 0.03 14.85
CA LYS A 31 -1.66 -0.44 15.30
C LYS A 31 -2.74 -0.18 14.26
N PHE A 32 -3.24 -1.20 13.58
CA PHE A 32 -4.44 -1.04 12.76
C PHE A 32 -5.70 -0.90 13.64
N SER A 33 -6.48 0.14 13.39
CA SER A 33 -7.82 0.31 13.94
C SER A 33 -8.86 -0.13 12.90
N GLY A 34 -9.77 -1.03 13.29
CA GLY A 34 -10.85 -1.51 12.43
C GLY A 34 -11.27 -2.96 12.69
N PRO A 35 -12.51 -3.36 12.36
CA PRO A 35 -12.98 -4.73 12.50
C PRO A 35 -12.10 -5.69 11.67
N GLY A 36 -11.54 -6.72 12.30
CA GLY A 36 -10.66 -7.71 11.64
C GLY A 36 -9.17 -7.39 11.60
N PHE A 37 -8.75 -6.20 12.04
CA PHE A 37 -7.34 -5.78 12.06
C PHE A 37 -6.81 -5.44 13.46
N GLN A 38 -7.61 -5.65 14.50
CA GLN A 38 -7.26 -5.29 15.88
C GLN A 38 -5.91 -5.90 16.30
N GLY A 39 -4.92 -5.02 16.48
CA GLY A 39 -3.65 -5.32 17.15
C GLY A 39 -2.52 -5.88 16.28
N ARG A 40 -2.70 -6.03 14.96
CA ARG A 40 -1.57 -6.41 14.11
C ARG A 40 -0.74 -5.17 13.78
N ARG A 41 0.58 -5.32 13.78
CA ARG A 41 1.54 -4.36 13.21
C ARG A 41 2.07 -4.92 11.91
N GLY A 42 2.44 -4.07 10.97
CA GLY A 42 3.06 -4.54 9.75
C GLY A 42 3.08 -3.51 8.63
N TYR A 43 3.58 -3.97 7.49
CA TYR A 43 3.73 -3.15 6.29
C TYR A 43 2.54 -3.36 5.37
N VAL A 44 2.03 -2.28 4.78
CA VAL A 44 1.03 -2.35 3.71
C VAL A 44 1.64 -1.76 2.46
N ALA A 45 1.66 -2.56 1.40
CA ALA A 45 2.07 -2.11 0.08
C ALA A 45 0.83 -1.77 -0.77
N SER A 46 0.93 -0.67 -1.50
CA SER A 46 -0.10 -0.21 -2.42
C SER A 46 0.53 0.37 -3.68
N TRP A 47 -0.25 0.44 -4.76
CA TRP A 47 0.18 0.99 -6.03
C TRP A 47 -0.91 1.84 -6.68
N ARG A 48 -0.52 2.76 -7.57
CA ARG A 48 -1.45 3.51 -8.42
C ARG A 48 -0.82 3.87 -9.75
N PRO A 49 -1.60 4.00 -10.83
CA PRO A 49 -1.13 4.70 -12.02
C PRO A 49 -0.85 6.17 -11.71
N LEU A 50 0.30 6.69 -12.15
CA LEU A 50 0.69 8.09 -11.94
C LEU A 50 -0.22 9.06 -12.68
N TYR A 51 -0.56 8.75 -13.94
CA TYR A 51 -1.19 9.71 -14.85
C TYR A 51 -2.71 9.56 -15.01
N ARG A 52 -3.35 8.62 -14.29
CA ARG A 52 -4.79 8.33 -14.47
C ARG A 52 -5.69 8.86 -13.35
N GLY A 53 -5.16 9.64 -12.41
CA GLY A 53 -5.93 10.19 -11.28
C GLY A 53 -6.58 9.13 -10.39
N ARG A 54 -6.22 7.85 -10.52
CA ARG A 54 -6.80 6.75 -9.74
C ARG A 54 -6.17 6.69 -8.35
N GLY A 55 -7.00 6.32 -7.37
CA GLY A 55 -6.57 6.06 -6.01
C GLY A 55 -5.64 4.85 -5.90
N ALA A 56 -4.92 4.75 -4.78
CA ALA A 56 -4.02 3.64 -4.51
C ALA A 56 -4.80 2.35 -4.23
N ILE A 57 -4.33 1.26 -4.84
CA ILE A 57 -4.85 -0.09 -4.72
C ILE A 57 -3.88 -0.87 -3.84
N LYS A 58 -4.38 -1.51 -2.78
CA LYS A 58 -3.57 -2.39 -1.94
C LYS A 58 -3.15 -3.63 -2.72
N ILE A 59 -1.88 -4.03 -2.60
CA ILE A 59 -1.37 -5.24 -3.26
C ILE A 59 -1.99 -6.49 -2.64
N ILE A 60 -2.18 -6.49 -1.32
CA ILE A 60 -2.86 -7.58 -0.58
C ILE A 60 -3.78 -7.04 0.52
N GLY A 61 -4.70 -7.89 1.00
CA GLY A 61 -5.68 -7.54 2.04
C GLY A 61 -5.12 -7.45 3.46
N SER A 62 -4.06 -8.21 3.76
CA SER A 62 -3.42 -8.27 5.10
C SER A 62 -2.04 -7.60 5.10
N PRO A 63 -1.55 -7.09 6.24
CA PRO A 63 -0.20 -6.52 6.33
C PRO A 63 0.91 -7.59 6.20
N PHE A 64 2.03 -7.20 5.58
CA PHE A 64 3.29 -7.96 5.55
C PHE A 64 4.03 -7.89 6.89
N LYS A 65 4.85 -8.89 7.18
CA LYS A 65 5.61 -8.96 8.44
C LYS A 65 6.92 -8.17 8.35
N SER A 66 7.55 -8.10 7.18
CA SER A 66 8.78 -7.35 6.95
C SER A 66 8.67 -6.37 5.79
N PHE A 67 9.62 -5.44 5.73
CA PHE A 67 9.73 -4.51 4.61
C PHE A 67 10.15 -5.24 3.33
N GLU A 68 11.05 -6.23 3.41
CA GLU A 68 11.49 -6.98 2.21
C GLU A 68 10.33 -7.77 1.58
N GLU A 69 9.43 -8.34 2.40
CA GLU A 69 8.21 -8.99 1.89
C GLU A 69 7.31 -8.00 1.13
N ALA A 70 7.16 -6.77 1.64
CA ALA A 70 6.37 -5.73 1.02
C ALA A 70 7.01 -5.22 -0.28
N GLU A 71 8.35 -5.08 -0.31
CA GLU A 71 9.12 -4.68 -1.47
C GLU A 71 9.05 -5.74 -2.59
N ALA A 72 9.28 -7.01 -2.25
CA ALA A 72 9.15 -8.11 -3.21
C ALA A 72 7.74 -8.18 -3.82
N ALA A 73 6.70 -7.86 -3.04
CA ALA A 73 5.34 -7.78 -3.53
C ALA A 73 5.12 -6.59 -4.50
N CYS A 74 5.75 -5.43 -4.26
CA CYS A 74 5.77 -4.31 -5.19
C CYS A 74 6.42 -4.71 -6.53
N ASP A 75 7.58 -5.38 -6.48
CA ASP A 75 8.30 -5.82 -7.69
C ASP A 75 7.48 -6.83 -8.50
N ALA A 76 6.85 -7.81 -7.84
CA ALA A 76 5.98 -8.77 -8.49
C ALA A 76 4.76 -8.09 -9.14
N MET A 77 4.17 -7.11 -8.45
CA MET A 77 3.04 -6.33 -8.98
C MET A 77 3.46 -5.47 -10.17
N LEU A 78 4.63 -4.82 -10.13
CA LEU A 78 5.14 -4.05 -11.28
C LEU A 78 5.28 -4.94 -12.52
N LYS A 79 5.89 -6.12 -12.38
CA LYS A 79 6.00 -7.11 -13.49
C LYS A 79 4.63 -7.50 -14.04
N HIS A 80 3.65 -7.74 -13.17
CA HIS A 80 2.29 -8.06 -13.58
C HIS A 80 1.65 -6.91 -14.38
N LEU A 81 1.74 -5.67 -13.88
CA LEU A 81 1.18 -4.49 -14.53
C LEU A 81 1.85 -4.15 -15.87
N MET A 82 3.15 -4.44 -15.99
CA MET A 82 3.88 -4.28 -17.25
C MET A 82 3.44 -5.32 -18.29
N ASN A 83 3.24 -6.58 -17.86
CA ASN A 83 2.77 -7.64 -18.75
C ASN A 83 1.33 -7.38 -19.24
N ASP A 84 0.44 -6.93 -18.36
CA ASP A 84 -0.94 -6.55 -18.72
C ASP A 84 -0.99 -5.40 -19.73
N ARG A 85 -0.01 -4.49 -19.72
CA ARG A 85 0.10 -3.40 -20.71
C ARG A 85 0.57 -3.89 -22.08
N ALA A 86 1.29 -5.00 -22.14
CA ALA A 86 1.83 -5.56 -23.38
C ALA A 86 0.82 -6.43 -24.16
N ARG A 87 -0.34 -6.71 -23.56
CA ARG A 87 -1.43 -7.49 -24.14
C ARG A 87 -2.51 -6.60 -24.77
#